data_AF-A0A848T6K9-F1
#
_entry.id   AF-A0A848T6K9-F1
#
_cell.length_a   1.000
_cell.length_b   1.000
_cell.length_c   1.000
_cell.angle_alpha   90.00
_cell.angle_beta   90.00
_cell.angle_gamma   90.00
#
_symmetry.space_group_name_H-M   'P 1'
#
loop_
_entity.id
_entity.type
_entity.pdbx_description
1 polymer ?
#
loop_
_entity_poly.entity_id
_entity_poly.type
_entity_poly.pdbx_seq_one_letter_code
_entity_poly.pdbx_strand_id
1 'polypeptide(L)' 'MTIINFFSILERAVPLMLFALYLLTAVRICRYSSWVAAGEPNPFLPRGLALAITRFDMRPRRLA' A
#
# COMPACT_ATOMS: atom_id res chain seq x y z
N MET A 1 -33.74 13.94 17.52
CA MET A 1 -33.72 14.04 16.05
C MET A 1 -32.32 14.25 15.44
N THR A 2 -31.30 14.59 16.22
CA THR A 2 -29.92 14.82 15.76
C THR A 2 -29.09 13.54 15.57
N ILE A 3 -29.26 12.55 16.45
CA ILE A 3 -28.50 11.28 16.43
C ILE A 3 -28.80 10.43 15.19
N ILE A 4 -30.07 10.39 14.76
CA ILE A 4 -30.51 9.61 13.59
C ILE A 4 -29.92 10.18 12.29
N ASN A 5 -29.89 11.51 12.18
CA ASN A 5 -29.27 12.20 11.04
C ASN A 5 -27.75 11.96 11.00
N PHE A 6 -27.09 11.94 12.16
CA PHE A 6 -25.66 11.65 12.24
C PHE A 6 -25.34 10.22 11.77
N PHE A 7 -26.12 9.22 12.20
CA PHE A 7 -25.95 7.84 11.73
C PHE A 7 -26.13 7.70 10.22
N SER A 8 -27.14 8.34 9.63
CA SER A 8 -27.34 8.35 8.17
C SER A 8 -26.19 9.01 7.39
N ILE A 9 -25.56 10.05 7.96
CA ILE A 9 -24.39 10.69 7.34
C ILE A 9 -23.17 9.77 7.45
N LEU A 10 -22.96 9.14 8.61
CA LEU A 10 -21.85 8.23 8.83
C LEU A 10 -21.92 7.00 7.90
N GLU A 11 -23.10 6.42 7.74
CA GLU A 11 -23.34 5.27 6.86
C GLU A 11 -22.98 5.56 5.39
N ARG A 12 -23.18 6.81 4.94
CA ARG A 12 -22.78 7.26 3.60
C ARG A 12 -21.31 7.63 3.50
N ALA A 13 -20.69 8.10 4.57
CA ALA A 13 -19.29 8.53 4.60
C ALA A 13 -18.31 7.35 4.72
N VAL A 14 -18.66 6.32 5.49
CA VAL A 14 -17.83 5.12 5.70
C VAL A 14 -17.40 4.44 4.40
N PRO A 15 -18.29 4.12 3.44
CA PRO A 15 -17.87 3.48 2.18
C PRO A 15 -16.94 4.38 1.36
N LEU A 16 -17.14 5.70 1.39
CA LEU A 16 -16.27 6.66 0.71
C LEU A 16 -14.88 6.71 1.36
N MET A 17 -14.82 6.66 2.68
CA MET A 17 -13.57 6.59 3.45
C MET A 17 -12.81 5.28 3.19
N LEU A 18 -13.52 4.15 3.14
CA LEU A 18 -12.94 2.86 2.79
C LEU A 18 -12.43 2.83 1.35
N PHE A 19 -13.18 3.42 0.41
CA PHE A 19 -12.75 3.55 -0.98
C PHE A 19 -11.49 4.41 -1.10
N ALA A 20 -11.43 5.55 -0.40
CA ALA A 20 -10.24 6.39 -0.38
C ALA A 20 -9.02 5.66 0.20
N LEU A 21 -9.21 4.90 1.28
CA LEU A 21 -8.16 4.08 1.89
C LEU A 21 -7.68 2.97 0.94
N TYR A 22 -8.61 2.31 0.25
CA TYR A 22 -8.30 1.32 -0.78
C TYR A 22 -7.48 1.94 -1.92
N LEU A 23 -7.90 3.09 -2.44
CA LEU A 23 -7.20 3.80 -3.51
C LEU A 23 -5.78 4.18 -3.08
N LEU A 24 -5.62 4.75 -1.89
CA LEU A 24 -4.31 5.11 -1.33
C LEU A 24 -3.39 3.88 -1.23
N THR A 25 -3.93 2.77 -0.77
CA THR A 25 -3.21 1.50 -0.64
C THR A 25 -2.81 0.93 -1.99
N ALA A 26 -3.73 0.94 -2.96
CA ALA A 26 -3.47 0.50 -4.33
C ALA A 26 -2.36 1.36 -4.98
N VAL A 27 -2.43 2.68 -4.85
CA VAL A 27 -1.38 3.59 -5.35
C VAL A 27 -0.03 3.30 -4.70
N ARG A 28 0.01 3.07 -3.38
CA ARG A 28 1.26 2.69 -2.69
C ARG A 28 1.83 1.38 -3.21
N ILE A 29 1.00 0.37 -3.45
CA ILE A 29 1.43 -0.93 -3.97
C ILE A 29 1.90 -0.80 -5.43
N CYS A 30 1.17 -0.09 -6.28
CA CYS A 30 1.57 0.17 -7.67
C CYS A 30 2.87 0.98 -7.75
N ARG A 31 3.07 1.93 -6.83
CA ARG A 31 4.34 2.64 -6.71
C ARG A 31 5.44 1.71 -6.19
N TYR A 32 5.16 0.81 -5.26
CA TYR A 32 6.14 -0.18 -4.83
C TYR A 32 6.56 -1.10 -5.98
N SER A 33 5.61 -1.61 -6.76
CA SER A 33 5.90 -2.52 -7.89
C SER A 33 6.69 -1.83 -9.00
N SER A 34 6.42 -0.55 -9.28
CA SER A 34 7.18 0.20 -10.27
C SER A 34 8.63 0.46 -9.82
N TRP A 35 8.86 0.70 -8.53
CA TRP A 35 10.21 0.86 -7.98
C TRP A 35 11.01 -0.44 -8.02
N VAL A 36 10.37 -1.57 -7.66
CA VAL A 36 10.98 -2.91 -7.79
C VAL A 36 11.30 -3.21 -9.26
N ALA A 37 10.41 -2.89 -10.19
CA ALA A 37 10.66 -3.08 -11.63
C ALA A 37 11.76 -2.16 -12.17
N ALA A 38 11.91 -0.95 -11.61
CA ALA A 38 12.94 0.01 -11.98
C ALA A 38 14.32 -0.30 -11.34
N GLY A 39 14.40 -1.22 -10.37
CA GLY A 39 15.63 -1.52 -9.64
C GLY A 39 16.08 -0.39 -8.69
N GLU A 40 15.19 0.57 -8.39
CA GLU A 40 15.50 1.73 -7.56
C GLU A 40 15.29 1.41 -6.07
N PRO A 41 16.21 1.81 -5.17
CA PRO A 41 16.09 1.54 -3.74
C PRO A 41 14.88 2.29 -3.17
N ASN A 42 13.86 1.55 -2.72
CA ASN A 42 12.62 2.12 -2.23
C ASN A 42 12.84 2.95 -0.93
N PRO A 43 12.53 4.27 -0.95
CA PRO A 43 12.77 5.18 0.17
C PRO A 43 11.82 4.96 1.36
N PHE A 44 10.75 4.18 1.17
CA PHE A 44 9.76 3.89 2.21
C PHE A 44 10.02 2.55 2.92
N LEU A 45 11.03 1.79 2.48
CA LEU A 45 11.44 0.59 3.19
C LEU A 45 12.22 0.99 4.45
N PRO A 46 11.81 0.53 5.65
CA PRO A 46 12.66 0.66 6.82
C PRO A 46 14.00 -0.03 6.52
N ARG A 47 15.12 0.62 6.86
CA ARG A 47 16.49 0.22 6.45
C ARG A 47 16.79 -1.27 6.67
N GLY A 48 16.24 -1.87 7.74
CA GLY A 48 16.39 -3.30 8.03
C GLY A 48 15.68 -4.22 7.02
N LEU A 49 14.51 -3.83 6.51
CA LEU A 49 13.77 -4.59 5.50
C LEU A 49 14.38 -4.42 4.11
N ALA A 50 14.90 -3.23 3.79
CA ALA A 50 15.63 -2.98 2.54
C ALA A 50 16.84 -3.92 2.41
N LEU A 51 17.66 -4.03 3.46
CA LEU A 51 18.80 -4.96 3.53
C LEU A 51 18.38 -6.44 3.44
N ALA A 52 17.23 -6.80 4.02
CA ALA A 52 16.70 -8.15 3.96
C ALA A 52 16.22 -8.51 2.54
N ILE A 53 15.55 -7.58 1.85
CA ILE A 53 15.06 -7.76 0.48
C ILE A 53 16.23 -7.84 -0.50
N THR A 54 17.24 -6.97 -0.42
CA THR A 54 18.42 -7.06 -1.30
C THR A 54 19.16 -8.40 -1.13
N ARG A 55 19.19 -8.96 0.10
CA ARG A 55 19.76 -10.29 0.34
C ARG A 55 18.90 -11.43 -0.20
N PHE A 56 17.57 -11.27 -0.18
CA PHE A 56 16.64 -12.26 -0.73
C PHE A 56 16.60 -12.24 -2.27
N ASP A 57 16.66 -11.06 -2.88
CA ASP A 57 16.57 -10.87 -4.33
C ASP A 57 17.89 -11.21 -5.07
N MET A 58 19.02 -11.14 -4.36
CA MET A 58 20.31 -11.71 -4.79
C MET A 58 20.32 -13.24 -4.85
N ARG A 59 19.28 -13.92 -4.35
CA ARG A 59 19.13 -15.36 -4.56
C ARG A 59 18.65 -15.53 -6.00
N PRO A 60 19.45 -16.10 -6.91
CA PRO A 60 19.06 -16.21 -8.31
C PRO A 60 17.73 -16.94 -8.36
N ARG A 61 16.70 -16.26 -8.89
CA ARG A 61 15.51 -16.92 -9.40
C ARG A 61 16.03 -17.90 -10.45
N ARG A 62 16.23 -19.16 -10.06
CA ARG A 62 16.32 -20.24 -11.03
C ARG A 62 14.98 -20.20 -11.75
N LEU A 63 14.98 -19.59 -12.92
CA LEU A 63 14.00 -19.80 -13.95
C LEU A 63 13.91 -21.32 -14.15
N ALA A 64 12.83 -21.90 -13.66
CA ALA A 64 12.38 -23.25 -13.95
C ALA A 64 10.87 -23.14 -14.19
#